data_AF-A0A626NE69-F1
#
_entry.id   AF-A0A626NE69-F1
#
_cell.length_a   1.000
_cell.length_b   1.000
_cell.length_c   1.000
_cell.angle_alpha   90.00
_cell.angle_beta   90.00
_cell.angle_gamma   90.00
#
_symmetry.space_group_name_H-M   'P 1'
#
loop_
_entity.id
_entity.type
_entity.pdbx_description
1 polymer ?
#
loop_
_entity_poly.entity_id
_entity_poly.type
_entity_poly.pdbx_seq_one_letter_code
_entity_poly.pdbx_strand_id
1 'polypeptide(L)'
;INISYNQEYNYSENIIGDLKIIFPLTLNVLEGIELLIIDSHSTFDTNCYKDITLTITNSNVFKILIKLSDNLKLIDNIIKELKLYFFNFNKTLKQKLVQEKKIRIKEQQYIDIYKHDPYRRRKLQKMMSYELTHIKQHRPDIVASWKYYQEFEKMCKELDG
;
A
#
# COMPACT_ATOMS: atom_id res chain seq x y z
N ILE A 1 -9.80 -29.13 -7.33
CA ILE A 1 -8.91 -28.13 -6.68
C ILE A 1 -9.81 -27.24 -5.84
N ASN A 2 -9.82 -27.42 -4.51
CA ASN A 2 -10.54 -26.53 -3.60
C ASN A 2 -9.68 -25.28 -3.41
N ILE A 3 -9.98 -24.23 -4.16
CA ILE A 3 -9.38 -22.91 -3.96
C ILE A 3 -10.23 -22.23 -2.88
N SER A 4 -9.82 -22.34 -1.62
CA SER A 4 -10.39 -21.54 -0.55
C SER A 4 -9.84 -20.12 -0.67
N TYR A 5 -10.70 -19.18 -1.08
CA TYR A 5 -10.36 -17.76 -1.05
C TYR A 5 -10.41 -17.30 0.40
N ASN A 6 -9.26 -16.96 0.99
CA ASN A 6 -9.22 -16.35 2.31
C ASN A 6 -9.93 -14.99 2.23
N GLN A 7 -11.12 -14.90 2.83
CA GLN A 7 -11.95 -13.70 2.86
C GLN A 7 -11.37 -12.55 3.70
N GLU A 8 -10.25 -12.77 4.39
CA GLU A 8 -9.65 -11.77 5.30
C GLU A 8 -8.64 -10.84 4.64
N TYR A 9 -8.66 -10.67 3.31
CA TYR A 9 -7.88 -9.58 2.70
C TYR A 9 -8.65 -8.27 2.82
N ASN A 10 -8.51 -7.61 3.98
CA ASN A 10 -9.14 -6.34 4.22
C ASN A 10 -8.41 -5.21 3.47
N TYR A 11 -8.83 -4.95 2.23
CA TYR A 11 -8.30 -3.86 1.40
C TYR A 11 -8.41 -2.47 2.04
N SER A 12 -9.34 -2.30 2.98
CA SER A 12 -9.53 -1.05 3.73
C SER A 12 -8.50 -0.86 4.86
N GLU A 13 -7.98 -1.95 5.41
CA GLU A 13 -6.96 -1.92 6.48
C GLU A 13 -5.53 -2.02 5.95
N ASN A 14 -5.33 -2.64 4.79
CA ASN A 14 -4.00 -2.87 4.24
C ASN A 14 -3.38 -1.58 3.68
N ILE A 15 -2.34 -1.11 4.37
CA ILE A 15 -1.46 0.05 4.09
C ILE A 15 -0.47 -0.29 2.94
N ILE A 16 -0.76 -1.30 2.13
CA ILE A 16 0.21 -1.94 1.22
C ILE A 16 0.58 -1.05 0.01
N GLY A 17 -0.19 0.03 -0.23
CA GLY A 17 0.09 1.02 -1.27
C GLY A 17 0.79 2.29 -0.76
N ASP A 18 0.33 2.84 0.36
CA ASP A 18 0.70 4.20 0.80
C ASP A 18 2.19 4.33 1.16
N LEU A 19 2.80 3.25 1.64
CA LEU A 19 4.20 3.22 2.06
C LEU A 19 5.16 2.87 0.94
N LYS A 20 4.70 2.29 -0.17
CA LYS A 20 5.56 2.00 -1.34
C LYS A 20 6.10 3.26 -2.00
N ILE A 21 5.44 4.40 -1.80
CA ILE A 21 5.92 5.70 -2.27
C ILE A 21 7.08 6.20 -1.39
N ILE A 22 7.11 5.79 -0.12
CA ILE A 22 8.03 6.30 0.89
C ILE A 22 9.24 5.37 1.05
N PHE A 23 9.05 4.06 0.93
CA PHE A 23 10.08 3.05 1.17
C PHE A 23 10.42 2.24 -0.09
N PRO A 24 11.70 1.83 -0.26
CA PRO A 24 12.81 2.02 0.69
C PRO A 24 13.33 3.47 0.73
N LEU A 25 13.76 3.91 1.93
CA LEU A 25 14.36 5.22 2.15
C LEU A 25 15.73 5.07 2.80
N THR A 26 16.73 5.71 2.23
CA THR A 26 18.07 5.78 2.82
C THR A 26 18.24 7.10 3.58
N LEU A 27 18.59 7.01 4.85
CA LEU A 27 18.89 8.16 5.72
C LEU A 27 20.38 8.17 6.06
N ASN A 28 21.07 9.22 5.61
CA ASN A 28 22.44 9.48 6.01
C ASN A 28 22.44 10.18 7.38
N VAL A 29 23.01 9.51 8.38
CA VAL A 29 23.24 10.01 9.73
C VAL A 29 24.71 10.47 9.81
N LEU A 30 25.01 11.39 10.73
CA LEU A 30 26.33 11.98 11.00
C LEU A 30 27.52 11.11 10.56
N GLU A 31 28.42 11.72 9.78
CA GLU A 31 29.68 11.17 9.24
C GLU A 31 29.67 9.65 8.94
N GLY A 32 28.90 9.28 7.92
CA GLY A 32 29.08 8.02 7.20
C GLY A 32 28.30 6.83 7.75
N ILE A 33 27.27 7.05 8.58
CA ILE A 33 26.31 6.00 8.95
C ILE A 33 25.10 6.09 8.02
N GLU A 34 24.85 5.02 7.28
CA GLU A 34 23.70 4.92 6.38
C GLU A 34 22.64 4.00 7.01
N LEU A 35 21.45 4.55 7.26
CA LEU A 35 20.29 3.78 7.70
C LEU A 35 19.38 3.51 6.51
N LEU A 36 19.03 2.25 6.31
CA LEU A 36 18.06 1.84 5.30
C LEU A 36 16.72 1.57 5.99
N ILE A 37 15.70 2.35 5.66
CA ILE A 37 14.35 2.21 6.18
C ILE A 37 13.52 1.48 5.13
N ILE A 38 12.95 0.34 5.51
CA ILE A 38 12.12 -0.50 4.62
C ILE A 38 10.75 -0.73 5.25
N ASP A 39 9.78 -1.11 4.42
CA ASP A 39 8.46 -1.54 4.91
C ASP A 39 8.60 -2.72 5.89
N SER A 40 7.73 -2.78 6.91
CA SER A 40 7.83 -3.79 7.97
C SER A 40 7.68 -5.24 7.48
N HIS A 41 6.99 -5.44 6.35
CA HIS A 41 6.83 -6.76 5.73
C HIS A 41 7.95 -7.10 4.75
N SER A 42 8.83 -6.16 4.43
CA SER A 42 9.96 -6.40 3.54
C SER A 42 11.01 -7.31 4.18
N THR A 43 11.56 -8.21 3.37
CA THR A 43 12.72 -9.05 3.70
C THR A 43 14.02 -8.29 3.44
N PHE A 44 15.09 -8.66 4.13
CA PHE A 44 16.43 -8.08 3.95
C PHE A 44 17.50 -9.13 4.20
N ASP A 45 18.71 -8.93 3.65
CA ASP A 45 19.84 -9.82 3.85
C ASP A 45 20.45 -9.60 5.24
N THR A 46 20.25 -10.58 6.13
CA THR A 46 20.77 -10.57 7.50
C THR A 46 22.30 -10.70 7.57
N ASN A 47 22.96 -11.13 6.47
CA ASN A 47 24.41 -11.16 6.37
C ASN A 47 25.01 -9.79 6.06
N CYS A 48 24.19 -8.83 5.59
CA CYS A 48 24.63 -7.47 5.29
C CYS A 48 24.09 -6.45 6.29
N TYR A 49 22.89 -6.67 6.80
CA TYR A 49 22.16 -5.70 7.60
C TYR A 49 21.69 -6.26 8.94
N LYS A 50 21.60 -5.36 9.92
CA LYS A 50 20.98 -5.61 11.22
C LYS A 50 19.73 -4.75 11.37
N ASP A 51 18.65 -5.35 11.85
CA ASP A 51 17.45 -4.63 12.29
C ASP A 51 17.71 -4.02 13.66
N ILE A 52 17.69 -2.69 13.71
CA ILE A 52 17.89 -1.89 14.93
C ILE A 52 16.62 -1.12 15.31
N THR A 53 15.46 -1.49 14.74
CA THR A 53 14.19 -0.80 14.95
C THR A 53 13.92 -0.66 16.42
N LEU A 54 13.88 -1.75 17.19
CA LEU A 54 13.58 -1.76 18.63
C LEU A 54 14.59 -0.95 19.47
N THR A 55 15.82 -0.80 19.00
CA THR A 55 16.83 0.04 19.67
C THR A 55 16.47 1.52 19.57
N ILE A 56 15.87 1.94 18.46
CA ILE A 56 15.56 3.34 18.14
C ILE A 56 14.09 3.68 18.41
N THR A 57 13.16 2.78 18.12
CA THR A 57 11.72 3.03 18.19
C THR A 57 10.90 1.72 18.20
N ASN A 58 9.61 1.80 18.53
CA ASN A 58 8.70 0.66 18.43
C ASN A 58 7.70 0.88 17.30
N SER A 59 8.16 0.69 16.06
CA SER A 59 7.35 0.85 14.84
C SER A 59 6.87 -0.50 14.31
N ASN A 60 5.60 -0.59 13.94
CA ASN A 60 5.03 -1.71 13.19
C ASN A 60 4.91 -1.42 11.68
N VAL A 61 5.33 -0.24 11.25
CA VAL A 61 5.13 0.27 9.88
C VAL A 61 6.39 0.10 9.02
N PHE A 62 7.56 0.17 9.64
CA PHE A 62 8.84 0.07 8.95
C PHE A 62 9.90 -0.59 9.83
N LYS A 63 10.97 -1.06 9.20
CA LYS A 63 12.21 -1.49 9.85
C LYS A 63 13.30 -0.46 9.60
N ILE A 64 14.16 -0.26 10.59
CA ILE A 64 15.40 0.52 10.47
C ILE A 64 16.55 -0.47 10.40
N LEU A 65 17.23 -0.50 9.26
CA LEU A 65 18.36 -1.36 9.01
C LEU A 65 19.65 -0.55 8.99
N ILE A 66 20.71 -1.14 9.51
CA ILE A 66 22.08 -0.62 9.41
C ILE A 66 23.00 -1.69 8.84
N LYS A 67 23.99 -1.31 8.04
CA LYS A 67 25.03 -2.24 7.59
C LYS A 67 25.78 -2.80 8.80
N LEU A 68 26.09 -4.09 8.80
CA LEU A 68 26.83 -4.72 9.89
C LEU A 68 28.18 -4.04 10.15
N SER A 69 28.86 -3.58 9.10
CA SER A 69 30.12 -2.82 9.18
C SER A 69 30.00 -1.51 9.95
N ASP A 70 28.82 -0.87 9.91
CA ASP A 70 28.58 0.43 10.54
C ASP A 70 27.91 0.31 11.91
N ASN A 71 27.45 -0.87 12.30
CA ASN A 71 26.72 -1.08 13.55
C ASN A 71 27.53 -0.71 14.80
N LEU A 72 28.86 -0.84 14.77
CA LEU A 72 29.74 -0.43 15.88
C LEU A 72 29.85 1.09 16.05
N LYS A 73 29.47 1.87 15.03
CA LYS A 73 29.48 3.34 15.07
C LYS A 73 28.27 3.91 15.82
N LEU A 74 27.26 3.10 16.14
CA LEU A 74 26.09 3.51 16.91
C LEU A 74 26.42 3.61 18.41
N ILE A 75 27.02 4.74 18.80
CA ILE A 75 27.24 5.10 20.19
C ILE A 75 26.00 5.73 20.82
N ASP A 76 25.93 5.75 22.16
CA ASP A 76 24.76 6.18 22.92
C ASP A 76 24.23 7.57 22.54
N ASN A 77 25.11 8.53 22.26
CA ASN A 77 24.69 9.88 21.85
C ASN A 77 23.94 9.86 20.50
N ILE A 78 24.45 9.10 19.52
CA ILE A 78 23.80 8.95 18.21
C ILE A 78 22.46 8.23 18.38
N ILE A 79 22.41 7.18 19.20
CA ILE A 79 21.15 6.48 19.48
C ILE A 79 20.11 7.43 20.10
N LYS A 80 20.52 8.33 20.99
CA LYS A 80 19.64 9.32 21.60
C LYS A 80 19.08 10.31 20.57
N GLU A 81 19.93 10.80 19.67
CA GLU A 81 19.50 11.67 18.56
C GLU A 81 18.56 10.96 17.60
N LEU A 82 18.86 9.71 17.23
CA LEU A 82 17.99 8.88 16.39
C LEU A 82 16.64 8.63 17.05
N LYS A 83 16.60 8.34 18.35
CA LYS A 83 15.33 8.19 19.09
C LYS A 83 14.46 9.44 18.98
N LEU A 84 15.06 10.63 19.14
CA LEU A 84 14.34 11.90 19.02
C LEU A 84 13.87 12.16 17.59
N TYR A 85 14.72 11.90 16.60
CA TYR A 85 14.37 12.02 15.19
C TYR A 85 13.20 11.10 14.82
N PHE A 86 13.32 9.81 15.15
CA PHE A 86 12.31 8.81 14.81
C PHE A 86 11.01 8.97 15.60
N PHE A 87 11.04 9.59 16.79
CA PHE A 87 9.82 10.03 17.48
C PHE A 87 9.02 11.04 16.63
N ASN A 88 9.70 12.08 16.12
CA ASN A 88 9.06 13.08 15.26
C ASN A 88 8.67 12.51 13.89
N PHE A 89 9.55 11.70 13.30
CA PHE A 89 9.27 11.00 12.03
C PHE A 89 8.00 10.16 12.13
N ASN A 90 7.85 9.34 13.18
CA ASN A 90 6.66 8.51 13.40
C ASN A 90 5.39 9.37 13.54
N LYS A 91 5.48 10.49 14.25
CA LYS A 91 4.34 11.41 14.40
C LYS A 91 3.91 11.98 13.05
N THR A 92 4.85 12.47 12.25
CA THR A 92 4.60 13.02 10.91
C THR A 92 4.08 11.94 9.95
N LEU A 93 4.68 10.75 9.96
CA LEU A 93 4.26 9.63 9.14
C LEU A 93 2.81 9.23 9.43
N LYS A 94 2.44 9.11 10.71
CA LYS A 94 1.04 8.81 11.10
C LYS A 94 0.07 9.88 10.62
N GLN A 95 0.42 11.15 10.73
CA GLN A 95 -0.42 12.24 10.23
C GLN A 95 -0.59 12.17 8.72
N LYS A 96 0.49 11.92 7.98
CA LYS A 96 0.45 11.76 6.53
C LYS A 96 -0.42 10.57 6.12
N LEU A 97 -0.26 9.42 6.75
CA LEU A 97 -1.10 8.24 6.51
C LEU A 97 -2.59 8.50 6.77
N VAL A 98 -2.93 9.27 7.81
CA VAL A 98 -4.33 9.67 8.06
C VAL A 98 -4.86 10.59 6.95
N GLN A 99 -4.04 11.49 6.42
CA GLN A 99 -4.42 12.36 5.30
C GLN A 99 -4.62 11.56 4.01
N GLU A 100 -3.68 10.68 3.66
CA GLU A 100 -3.77 9.81 2.48
C GLU A 100 -5.02 8.94 2.53
N LYS A 101 -5.33 8.36 3.69
CA LYS A 101 -6.57 7.58 3.90
C LYS A 101 -7.84 8.39 3.65
N LYS A 102 -7.84 9.71 3.88
CA LYS A 102 -9.01 10.57 3.63
C LYS A 102 -9.23 10.88 2.15
N ILE A 103 -8.15 11.01 1.39
CA ILE A 103 -8.21 11.31 -0.05
C ILE A 103 -8.26 10.06 -0.92
N ARG A 104 -8.05 8.88 -0.32
CA ARG A 104 -8.15 7.59 -1.01
C ARG A 104 -9.50 7.44 -1.70
N ILE A 105 -9.45 7.19 -3.00
CA ILE A 105 -10.64 6.93 -3.81
C ILE A 105 -11.30 5.67 -3.26
N LYS A 106 -12.49 5.84 -2.69
CA LYS A 106 -13.36 4.74 -2.23
C LYS A 106 -13.97 4.02 -3.42
N GLU A 107 -14.37 2.78 -3.23
CA GLU A 107 -14.97 1.95 -4.29
C GLU A 107 -16.12 2.67 -5.02
N GLN A 108 -16.97 3.37 -4.25
CA GLN A 108 -18.08 4.18 -4.77
C GLN A 108 -17.63 5.33 -5.67
N GLN A 109 -16.49 5.96 -5.36
CA GLN A 109 -15.98 7.09 -6.12
C GLN A 109 -15.44 6.68 -7.50
N TYR A 110 -15.06 5.41 -7.70
CA TYR A 110 -14.69 4.92 -9.03
C TYR A 110 -15.87 5.01 -10.00
N ILE A 111 -17.08 4.63 -9.56
CA ILE A 111 -18.29 4.73 -10.38
C ILE A 111 -18.55 6.20 -10.73
N ASP A 112 -18.43 7.12 -9.76
CA ASP A 112 -18.60 8.55 -9.98
C ASP A 112 -17.60 9.12 -10.99
N ILE A 113 -16.33 8.67 -10.99
CA ILE A 113 -15.34 9.10 -11.98
C ILE A 113 -15.80 8.70 -13.39
N TYR A 114 -16.24 7.45 -13.58
CA TYR A 114 -16.73 6.99 -14.88
C TYR A 114 -18.07 7.62 -15.28
N LYS A 115 -18.87 8.10 -14.32
CA LYS A 115 -20.09 8.86 -14.59
C LYS A 115 -19.80 10.15 -15.36
N HIS A 116 -18.73 10.85 -14.97
CA HIS A 116 -18.34 12.14 -15.55
C HIS A 116 -17.34 12.03 -16.71
N ASP A 117 -16.81 10.83 -17.00
CA ASP A 117 -15.88 10.58 -18.09
C ASP A 117 -16.42 9.53 -19.10
N PRO A 118 -17.14 9.97 -20.14
CA PRO A 118 -17.73 9.06 -21.13
C PRO A 118 -16.68 8.29 -21.93
N TYR A 119 -15.51 8.86 -22.19
CA TYR A 119 -14.46 8.18 -22.94
C TYR A 119 -13.92 6.99 -22.15
N ARG A 120 -13.52 7.20 -20.89
CA ARG A 120 -13.01 6.14 -20.02
C ARG A 120 -14.08 5.10 -19.71
N ARG A 121 -15.33 5.52 -19.48
CA ARG A 121 -16.46 4.61 -19.25
C ARG A 121 -16.68 3.65 -20.41
N ARG A 122 -16.81 4.16 -21.64
CA ARG A 122 -17.01 3.31 -22.83
C ARG A 122 -15.82 2.41 -23.11
N LYS A 123 -14.60 2.89 -22.88
CA LYS A 123 -13.39 2.07 -23.02
C LYS A 123 -13.41 0.89 -22.05
N LEU A 124 -13.72 1.15 -20.77
CA LEU A 124 -13.82 0.10 -19.75
C LEU A 124 -14.97 -0.88 -20.06
N GLN A 125 -16.14 -0.37 -20.45
CA GLN A 125 -17.29 -1.22 -20.81
C GLN A 125 -16.97 -2.18 -21.96
N LYS A 126 -16.30 -1.70 -23.02
CA LYS A 126 -15.86 -2.54 -24.15
C LYS A 126 -14.88 -3.62 -23.69
N MET A 127 -13.88 -3.24 -22.89
CA MET A 127 -12.90 -4.17 -22.34
C MET A 127 -13.58 -5.25 -21.49
N MET A 128 -14.42 -4.86 -20.53
CA MET A 128 -15.14 -5.79 -19.66
C MET A 128 -16.09 -6.71 -20.44
N SER A 129 -16.77 -6.19 -21.47
CA SER A 129 -17.65 -6.99 -22.30
C SER A 129 -16.91 -8.12 -23.01
N TYR A 130 -15.70 -7.84 -23.50
CA TYR A 130 -14.83 -8.85 -24.11
C TYR A 130 -14.30 -9.85 -23.08
N GLU A 131 -13.62 -9.36 -22.04
CA GLU A 131 -12.94 -10.21 -21.04
C GLU A 131 -13.91 -11.12 -20.26
N LEU A 132 -15.14 -10.65 -20.01
CA LEU A 132 -16.12 -11.41 -19.22
C LEU A 132 -16.93 -12.41 -20.04
N THR A 133 -16.74 -12.50 -21.36
CA THR A 133 -17.53 -13.39 -22.24
C THR A 133 -17.54 -14.83 -21.73
N HIS A 134 -16.36 -15.40 -21.49
CA HIS A 134 -16.23 -16.80 -21.04
C HIS A 134 -16.72 -17.01 -19.61
N ILE A 135 -16.48 -16.04 -18.72
CA ILE A 135 -16.92 -16.14 -17.32
C ILE A 135 -18.44 -16.09 -17.24
N LYS A 136 -19.09 -15.18 -17.98
CA LYS A 136 -20.55 -15.09 -18.05
C LYS A 136 -21.17 -16.36 -18.64
N GLN A 137 -20.51 -17.01 -19.59
CA GLN A 137 -20.99 -18.26 -20.19
C GLN A 137 -20.96 -19.44 -19.22
N HIS A 138 -19.88 -19.60 -18.44
CA HIS A 138 -19.67 -20.80 -17.62
C HIS A 138 -20.02 -20.60 -16.15
N ARG A 139 -19.87 -19.38 -15.63
CA ARG A 139 -20.03 -19.01 -14.21
C ARG A 139 -20.68 -17.61 -14.08
N PRO A 140 -21.90 -17.43 -14.59
CA PRO A 140 -22.61 -16.15 -14.49
C PRO A 140 -22.85 -15.73 -13.03
N ASP A 141 -22.95 -16.70 -12.11
CA ASP A 141 -23.09 -16.49 -10.67
C ASP A 141 -21.92 -15.68 -10.07
N ILE A 142 -20.70 -15.89 -10.57
CA ILE A 142 -19.53 -15.13 -10.13
C ILE A 142 -19.69 -13.65 -10.51
N VAL A 143 -20.04 -13.37 -11.77
CA VAL A 143 -20.21 -12.00 -12.25
C VAL A 143 -21.40 -11.31 -11.58
N ALA A 144 -22.47 -12.06 -11.29
CA ALA A 144 -23.64 -11.57 -10.55
C ALA A 144 -23.28 -11.15 -9.11
N SER A 145 -22.30 -11.79 -8.49
CA SER A 145 -21.83 -11.44 -7.13
C SER A 145 -21.05 -10.12 -7.06
N TRP A 146 -20.60 -9.57 -8.20
CA TRP A 146 -19.76 -8.38 -8.23
C TRP A 146 -20.59 -7.09 -8.15
N LYS A 147 -20.93 -6.68 -6.92
CA LYS A 147 -21.74 -5.47 -6.64
C LYS A 147 -21.36 -4.24 -7.50
N TYR A 148 -20.10 -3.81 -7.48
CA TYR A 148 -19.67 -2.59 -8.19
C TYR A 148 -19.67 -2.74 -9.72
N TYR A 149 -19.48 -3.96 -10.24
CA TYR A 149 -19.60 -4.21 -11.67
C TYR A 149 -21.07 -4.08 -12.13
N GLN A 150 -22.02 -4.57 -11.33
CA GLN A 150 -23.46 -4.40 -11.61
C GLN A 150 -23.87 -2.92 -11.59
N GLU A 151 -23.38 -2.15 -10.61
CA GLU A 151 -23.59 -0.70 -10.55
C GLU A 151 -23.01 0.01 -11.78
N PHE A 152 -21.80 -0.38 -12.22
CA PHE A 152 -21.16 0.16 -13.42
C PHE A 152 -21.95 -0.13 -14.71
N GLU A 153 -22.40 -1.38 -14.90
CA GLU A 153 -23.20 -1.77 -16.08
C GLU A 153 -24.53 -1.02 -16.13
N LYS A 154 -25.21 -0.87 -14.98
CA LYS A 154 -26.43 -0.08 -14.88
C LYS A 154 -26.19 1.37 -15.28
N MET A 155 -25.13 1.99 -14.76
CA MET A 155 -24.73 3.35 -15.12
C MET A 155 -24.46 3.49 -16.63
N CYS A 156 -23.76 2.53 -17.25
CA CYS A 156 -23.49 2.59 -18.69
C CYS A 156 -24.79 2.51 -19.51
N LYS A 157 -25.74 1.65 -19.11
CA LYS A 157 -27.06 1.57 -19.78
C LYS A 157 -27.87 2.87 -19.66
N GLU A 158 -27.77 3.57 -18.54
CA GLU A 158 -28.51 4.82 -18.31
C GLU A 158 -27.88 6.03 -19.05
N LEU A 159 -26.56 6.04 -19.26
CA LEU A 159 -25.83 7.20 -19.78
C LEU A 159 -25.33 7.06 -21.22
N ASP A 160 -25.21 5.84 -21.73
CA ASP A 160 -24.76 5.53 -23.09
C ASP A 160 -25.77 4.67 -23.88
N GLY A 161 -26.91 4.34 -23.27
CA GLY A 161 -28.02 3.59 -23.90
C GLY A 161 -28.97 4.46 -24.71
#